data_AF-A0A2D5WM83-F1
#
_entry.id   AF-A0A2D5WM83-F1
#
_cell.length_a   1.000
_cell.length_b   1.000
_cell.length_c   1.000
_cell.angle_alpha   90.00
_cell.angle_beta   90.00
_cell.angle_gamma   90.00
#
_symmetry.space_group_name_H-M   'P 1'
#
loop_
_entity.id
_entity.type
_entity.pdbx_description
1 polymer ?
#
loop_
_entity_poly.entity_id
_entity_poly.type
_entity_poly.pdbx_seq_one_letter_code
_entity_poly.pdbx_strand_id
1 'polypeptide(L)'
;MNEINILENQLKRMRSMNKFYHLQFLKDVRYFFGISLLSLIISFNIKEVLYLLPLISLFGSVMLAFHAYFLIFSRNYSEYIEKTINKKTNSEILITHKLENKYFFPIQDKKIVVAKLGKDFSWFSFVTLFITFYGVALYIYAIYNLVTTMDSFNYLMFIIILTLITFGTGYWWFVKNIGESRLRSVYDE
;
A
#
# COMPACT_ATOMS: atom_id res chain seq x y z
N MET A 1 -34.49 -4.52 -13.56
CA MET A 1 -33.78 -4.05 -12.35
C MET A 1 -33.45 -2.59 -12.56
N ASN A 2 -33.84 -1.67 -11.66
CA ASN A 2 -33.58 -0.24 -11.83
C ASN A 2 -32.05 0.02 -11.90
N GLU A 3 -31.59 0.87 -12.81
CA GLU A 3 -30.16 1.16 -13.00
C GLU A 3 -29.48 1.61 -11.70
N ILE A 4 -30.20 2.39 -10.88
CA ILE A 4 -29.75 2.81 -9.54
C ILE A 4 -29.51 1.59 -8.63
N ASN A 5 -30.38 0.57 -8.66
CA ASN A 5 -30.19 -0.63 -7.85
C ASN A 5 -28.94 -1.43 -8.28
N ILE A 6 -28.57 -1.38 -9.57
CA ILE A 6 -27.33 -2.01 -10.05
C ILE A 6 -26.12 -1.27 -9.48
N LEU A 7 -26.12 0.05 -9.57
CA LEU A 7 -25.05 0.91 -9.07
C LEU A 7 -24.89 0.79 -7.55
N GLU A 8 -25.99 0.79 -6.79
CA GLU A 8 -25.95 0.59 -5.34
C GLU A 8 -25.35 -0.78 -4.96
N ASN A 9 -25.70 -1.83 -5.70
CA ASN A 9 -25.15 -3.16 -5.47
C ASN A 9 -23.66 -3.22 -5.79
N GLN A 10 -23.20 -2.55 -6.85
CA GLN A 10 -21.78 -2.41 -7.15
C GLN A 10 -21.05 -1.62 -6.05
N LEU A 11 -21.64 -0.51 -5.57
CA LEU A 11 -21.09 0.28 -4.47
C LEU A 11 -20.94 -0.56 -3.21
N LYS A 12 -21.97 -1.32 -2.83
CA LYS A 12 -21.92 -2.25 -1.67
C LYS A 12 -20.78 -3.26 -1.82
N ARG A 13 -20.58 -3.83 -3.01
CA ARG A 13 -19.46 -4.75 -3.28
C ARG A 13 -18.11 -4.07 -3.12
N MET A 14 -17.94 -2.86 -3.64
CA MET A 14 -16.68 -2.10 -3.52
C MET A 14 -16.38 -1.68 -2.08
N ARG A 15 -17.39 -1.26 -1.32
CA ARG A 15 -17.25 -0.94 0.11
C ARG A 15 -16.90 -2.18 0.93
N SER A 16 -17.49 -3.34 0.62
CA SER A 16 -17.14 -4.62 1.24
C SER A 16 -15.70 -5.03 0.95
N MET A 17 -15.26 -4.89 -0.31
CA MET A 17 -13.88 -5.11 -0.72
C MET A 17 -12.92 -4.22 0.07
N ASN A 18 -13.24 -2.92 0.20
CA ASN A 18 -12.43 -1.99 0.96
C ASN A 18 -12.27 -2.44 2.44
N LYS A 19 -13.38 -2.80 3.10
CA LYS A 19 -13.35 -3.36 4.46
C LYS A 19 -12.47 -4.60 4.56
N PHE A 20 -12.59 -5.52 3.60
CA PHE A 20 -11.82 -6.76 3.58
C PHE A 20 -10.31 -6.49 3.49
N TYR A 21 -9.88 -5.68 2.53
CA TYR A 21 -8.45 -5.38 2.35
C TYR A 21 -7.88 -4.52 3.48
N HIS A 22 -8.68 -3.65 4.11
CA HIS A 22 -8.24 -2.98 5.34
C HIS A 22 -8.00 -3.94 6.49
N LEU A 23 -8.90 -4.91 6.71
CA LEU A 23 -8.71 -5.91 7.76
C LEU A 23 -7.51 -6.81 7.45
N GLN A 24 -7.33 -7.21 6.19
CA GLN A 24 -6.19 -8.01 5.79
C GLN A 24 -4.87 -7.25 5.94
N PHE A 25 -4.83 -5.99 5.52
CA PHE A 25 -3.67 -5.11 5.71
C PHE A 25 -3.25 -5.05 7.19
N LEU A 26 -4.19 -4.81 8.11
CA LEU A 26 -3.88 -4.74 9.54
C LEU A 26 -3.38 -6.07 10.11
N LYS A 27 -3.92 -7.20 9.64
CA LYS A 27 -3.43 -8.53 10.02
C LYS A 27 -2.01 -8.74 9.52
N ASP A 28 -1.75 -8.46 8.25
CA ASP A 28 -0.46 -8.67 7.63
C ASP A 28 0.61 -7.76 8.22
N VAL A 29 0.29 -6.49 8.51
CA VAL A 29 1.18 -5.57 9.25
C VAL A 29 1.57 -6.18 10.60
N ARG A 30 0.63 -6.75 11.36
CA ARG A 30 0.92 -7.38 12.66
C ARG A 30 1.82 -8.60 12.50
N TYR A 31 1.56 -9.45 11.50
CA TYR A 31 2.38 -10.62 11.22
C TYR A 31 3.80 -10.23 10.80
N PHE A 32 3.95 -9.30 9.84
CA PHE A 32 5.26 -8.82 9.40
C PHE A 32 6.02 -8.12 10.50
N PHE A 33 5.34 -7.31 11.32
CA PHE A 33 5.95 -6.67 12.47
C PHE A 33 6.45 -7.71 13.49
N GLY A 34 5.61 -8.69 13.85
CA GLY A 34 6.01 -9.77 14.77
C GLY A 34 7.18 -10.60 14.25
N ILE A 35 7.11 -11.05 12.99
CA ILE A 35 8.16 -11.86 12.35
C ILE A 35 9.46 -11.06 12.26
N SER A 36 9.41 -9.81 11.77
CA SER A 36 10.61 -8.98 11.66
C SER A 36 11.26 -8.69 13.00
N LEU A 37 10.47 -8.40 14.04
CA LEU A 37 10.98 -8.14 15.39
C LEU A 37 11.63 -9.40 15.99
N LEU A 38 10.97 -10.55 15.86
CA LEU A 38 11.52 -11.83 16.31
C LEU A 38 12.82 -12.17 15.57
N SER A 39 12.84 -12.05 14.25
CA SER A 39 14.05 -12.27 13.46
C SER A 39 15.18 -11.29 13.84
N LEU A 40 14.85 -10.03 14.14
CA LEU A 40 15.84 -9.06 14.59
C LEU A 40 16.45 -9.47 15.93
N ILE A 41 15.63 -9.84 16.92
CA ILE A 41 16.09 -10.27 18.24
C ILE A 41 16.97 -11.52 18.13
N ILE A 42 16.54 -12.51 17.34
CA ILE A 42 17.30 -13.75 17.13
C ILE A 42 18.63 -13.46 16.43
N SER A 43 18.66 -12.50 15.50
CA SER A 43 19.87 -12.13 14.76
C SER A 43 21.03 -11.66 15.64
N PHE A 44 20.76 -11.18 16.85
CA PHE A 44 21.80 -10.81 17.81
C PHE A 44 22.63 -12.00 18.30
N ASN A 45 22.04 -13.21 18.31
CA ASN A 45 22.71 -14.43 18.74
C ASN A 45 23.07 -15.35 17.57
N ILE A 46 22.23 -15.40 16.54
CA ILE A 46 22.37 -16.26 15.36
C ILE A 46 22.52 -15.37 14.13
N LYS A 47 23.76 -15.14 13.71
CA LYS A 47 24.06 -14.17 12.66
C LYS A 47 23.46 -14.56 11.31
N GLU A 48 23.26 -15.85 11.06
CA GLU A 48 22.65 -16.38 9.83
C GLU A 48 21.21 -15.89 9.63
N VAL A 49 20.52 -15.47 10.69
CA VAL A 49 19.18 -14.87 10.59
C VAL A 49 19.22 -13.51 9.89
N LEU A 50 20.38 -12.84 9.82
CA LEU A 50 20.54 -11.60 9.06
C LEU A 50 20.20 -11.78 7.57
N TYR A 51 20.37 -12.99 6.99
CA TYR A 51 19.95 -13.28 5.61
C TYR A 51 18.42 -13.26 5.41
N LEU A 52 17.62 -13.34 6.48
CA LEU A 52 16.17 -13.31 6.39
C LEU A 52 15.63 -11.88 6.45
N LEU A 53 16.30 -10.98 7.16
CA LEU A 53 15.80 -9.62 7.42
C LEU A 53 15.56 -8.80 6.14
N PRO A 54 16.46 -8.76 5.14
CA PRO A 54 16.21 -8.05 3.89
C PRO A 54 15.02 -8.63 3.12
N LEU A 55 14.87 -9.96 3.14
CA LEU A 55 13.76 -10.65 2.47
C LEU A 55 12.43 -10.36 3.13
N ILE A 56 12.36 -10.43 4.47
CA ILE A 56 11.16 -10.10 5.24
C ILE A 56 10.76 -8.63 4.97
N SER A 57 11.74 -7.72 4.97
CA SER A 57 11.48 -6.29 4.72
C SER A 57 10.94 -6.05 3.30
N LEU A 58 11.59 -6.60 2.27
CA LEU A 58 11.18 -6.43 0.88
C LEU A 58 9.83 -7.09 0.61
N PHE A 59 9.64 -8.33 1.04
CA PHE A 59 8.38 -9.06 0.84
C PHE A 59 7.23 -8.41 1.60
N GLY A 60 7.47 -8.00 2.85
CA GLY A 60 6.52 -7.20 3.62
C GLY A 60 6.13 -5.92 2.87
N SER A 61 7.10 -5.19 2.34
CA SER A 61 6.84 -3.98 1.55
C SER A 61 5.96 -4.25 0.31
N VAL A 62 6.25 -5.32 -0.44
CA VAL A 62 5.45 -5.72 -1.62
C VAL A 62 4.02 -6.09 -1.21
N MET A 63 3.85 -6.88 -0.16
CA MET A 63 2.53 -7.31 0.32
C MET A 63 1.70 -6.12 0.82
N LEU A 64 2.31 -5.20 1.58
CA LEU A 64 1.63 -4.00 2.05
C LEU A 64 1.28 -3.05 0.89
N ALA A 65 2.15 -2.92 -0.10
CA ALA A 65 1.86 -2.18 -1.32
C ALA A 65 0.71 -2.82 -2.12
N PHE A 66 0.63 -4.15 -2.16
CA PHE A 66 -0.45 -4.87 -2.82
C PHE A 66 -1.82 -4.63 -2.16
N HIS A 67 -1.87 -4.54 -0.83
CA HIS A 67 -3.10 -4.14 -0.12
C HIS A 67 -3.47 -2.68 -0.41
N ALA A 68 -2.49 -1.79 -0.42
CA ALA A 68 -2.70 -0.39 -0.79
C ALA A 68 -3.23 -0.24 -2.22
N TYR A 69 -2.76 -1.07 -3.16
CA TYR A 69 -3.27 -1.14 -4.52
C TYR A 69 -4.79 -1.40 -4.56
N PHE A 70 -5.30 -2.39 -3.82
CA PHE A 70 -6.73 -2.68 -3.78
C PHE A 70 -7.56 -1.64 -3.03
N LEU A 71 -6.98 -1.06 -1.98
CA LEU A 71 -7.57 0.08 -1.28
C LEU A 71 -7.79 1.26 -2.23
N ILE A 72 -6.78 1.62 -3.02
CA ILE A 72 -6.85 2.71 -3.99
C ILE A 72 -7.88 2.38 -5.08
N PHE A 73 -7.85 1.15 -5.62
CA PHE A 73 -8.82 0.71 -6.63
C PHE A 73 -10.27 0.82 -6.14
N SER A 74 -10.57 0.22 -4.99
CA SER A 74 -11.93 0.19 -4.45
C SER A 74 -12.45 1.59 -4.10
N ARG A 75 -11.59 2.49 -3.61
CA ARG A 75 -11.94 3.89 -3.35
C ARG A 75 -12.21 4.69 -4.63
N ASN A 76 -11.38 4.53 -5.66
CA ASN A 76 -11.62 5.16 -6.96
C ASN A 76 -12.96 4.73 -7.56
N TYR A 77 -13.23 3.43 -7.56
CA TYR A 77 -14.47 2.93 -8.15
C TYR A 77 -15.70 3.30 -7.30
N SER A 78 -15.59 3.28 -5.97
CA SER A 78 -16.67 3.76 -5.11
C SER A 78 -16.96 5.25 -5.35
N GLU A 79 -15.93 6.09 -5.49
CA GLU A 79 -16.09 7.51 -5.81
C GLU A 79 -16.79 7.72 -7.16
N TYR A 80 -16.42 6.95 -8.18
CA TYR A 80 -17.07 6.99 -9.49
C TYR A 80 -18.57 6.64 -9.39
N ILE A 81 -18.92 5.55 -8.68
CA ILE A 81 -20.31 5.12 -8.53
C ILE A 81 -21.12 6.15 -7.73
N GLU A 82 -20.58 6.68 -6.64
CA GLU A 82 -21.27 7.69 -5.81
C GLU A 82 -21.59 8.96 -6.62
N LYS A 83 -20.62 9.45 -7.39
CA LYS A 83 -20.84 10.61 -8.27
C LYS A 83 -21.88 10.31 -9.35
N THR A 84 -21.87 9.10 -9.90
CA THR A 84 -22.82 8.68 -10.93
C THR A 84 -24.25 8.62 -10.38
N ILE A 85 -24.43 8.03 -9.20
CA ILE A 85 -25.74 7.98 -8.53
C ILE A 85 -26.23 9.40 -8.23
N ASN A 86 -25.40 10.23 -7.57
CA ASN A 86 -25.77 11.61 -7.23
C ASN A 86 -26.17 12.44 -8.47
N LYS A 87 -25.45 12.26 -9.59
CA LYS A 87 -25.78 12.92 -10.86
C LYS A 87 -27.11 12.45 -11.42
N LYS A 88 -27.40 11.15 -11.37
CA LYS A 88 -28.67 10.57 -11.86
C LYS A 88 -29.86 10.94 -10.98
N THR A 89 -29.67 11.07 -9.67
CA THR A 89 -30.74 11.45 -8.72
C THR A 89 -30.89 12.95 -8.56
N ASN A 90 -30.01 13.75 -9.18
CA ASN A 90 -29.89 15.20 -9.00
C ASN A 90 -29.84 15.61 -7.51
N SER A 91 -29.17 14.79 -6.70
CA SER A 91 -29.10 14.95 -5.25
C SER A 91 -27.72 14.56 -4.75
N GLU A 92 -27.16 15.36 -3.84
CA GLU A 92 -25.82 15.13 -3.31
C GLU A 92 -25.88 14.35 -1.99
N ILE A 93 -26.46 13.16 -2.03
CA ILE A 93 -26.72 12.36 -0.82
C ILE A 93 -25.52 11.47 -0.47
N LEU A 94 -24.81 10.94 -1.48
CA LEU A 94 -23.65 10.08 -1.26
C LEU A 94 -22.37 10.90 -1.22
N ILE A 95 -21.93 11.23 0.00
CA ILE A 95 -20.75 12.08 0.26
C ILE A 95 -19.55 11.33 0.84
N THR A 96 -19.63 10.00 0.95
CA THR A 96 -18.59 9.18 1.61
C THR A 96 -17.21 9.39 0.98
N HIS A 97 -17.11 9.40 -0.35
CA HIS A 97 -15.84 9.67 -1.04
C HIS A 97 -15.23 11.03 -0.64
N LYS A 98 -16.04 12.07 -0.41
CA LYS A 98 -15.57 13.39 0.04
C LYS A 98 -14.98 13.29 1.45
N LEU A 99 -15.67 12.60 2.36
CA LEU A 99 -15.21 12.38 3.73
C LEU A 99 -13.90 11.59 3.76
N GLU A 100 -13.82 10.50 2.99
CA GLU A 100 -12.61 9.66 2.91
C GLU A 100 -11.42 10.41 2.32
N ASN A 101 -11.64 11.20 1.27
CA ASN A 101 -10.59 12.00 0.66
C ASN A 101 -10.04 13.06 1.62
N LYS A 102 -10.89 13.63 2.48
CA LYS A 102 -10.49 14.61 3.48
C LYS A 102 -9.86 14.00 4.73
N TYR A 103 -10.38 12.86 5.20
CA TYR A 103 -9.95 12.24 6.45
C TYR A 103 -8.74 11.31 6.28
N PHE A 104 -8.69 10.52 5.20
CA PHE A 104 -7.60 9.57 4.96
C PHE A 104 -6.51 10.18 4.10
N PHE A 105 -6.79 10.37 2.81
CA PHE A 105 -5.90 11.00 1.84
C PHE A 105 -6.66 11.15 0.53
N PRO A 106 -6.39 12.20 -0.26
CA PRO A 106 -6.98 12.37 -1.58
C PRO A 106 -6.42 11.35 -2.55
N ILE A 107 -7.29 10.57 -3.19
CA ILE A 107 -6.87 9.47 -4.08
C ILE A 107 -6.37 9.95 -5.44
N GLN A 108 -6.77 11.14 -5.89
CA GLN A 108 -6.42 11.67 -7.22
C GLN A 108 -5.09 12.46 -7.25
N ASP A 109 -4.52 12.76 -6.09
CA ASP A 109 -3.28 13.53 -5.98
C ASP A 109 -2.05 12.62 -6.03
N LYS A 110 -0.92 13.21 -6.44
CA LYS A 110 0.39 12.53 -6.38
C LYS A 110 0.72 12.17 -4.92
N LYS A 111 1.06 10.90 -4.71
CA LYS A 111 1.35 10.31 -3.40
C LYS A 111 2.40 9.21 -3.53
N ILE A 112 3.13 8.93 -2.44
CA ILE A 112 4.03 7.78 -2.38
C ILE A 112 3.23 6.63 -1.76
N VAL A 113 2.82 5.69 -2.60
CA VAL A 113 1.86 4.61 -2.26
C VAL A 113 0.53 5.19 -1.80
N VAL A 114 0.43 5.56 -0.52
CA VAL A 114 -0.75 6.17 0.10
C VAL A 114 -0.41 7.35 1.02
N ALA A 115 0.89 7.63 1.24
CA ALA A 115 1.33 8.73 2.08
C ALA A 115 1.35 10.03 1.25
N LYS A 116 0.61 11.03 1.72
CA LYS A 116 0.67 12.40 1.20
C LYS A 116 1.45 13.28 2.18
N LEU A 117 2.43 14.01 1.66
CA LEU A 117 3.21 14.97 2.44
C LEU A 117 2.59 16.38 2.29
N GLY A 118 2.65 17.19 3.34
CA GLY A 118 2.19 18.59 3.32
C GLY A 118 0.82 18.80 3.99
N LYS A 119 -0.01 19.67 3.40
CA LYS A 119 -1.25 20.20 4.02
C LYS A 119 -2.34 19.16 4.30
N ASP A 120 -2.29 18.01 3.63
CA ASP A 120 -3.24 16.91 3.81
C ASP A 120 -2.58 15.68 4.47
N PHE A 121 -1.55 15.91 5.29
CA PHE A 121 -0.95 14.86 6.09
C PHE A 121 -1.96 14.35 7.13
N SER A 122 -2.15 13.04 7.14
CA SER A 122 -3.12 12.37 8.00
C SER A 122 -2.45 11.33 8.90
N TRP A 123 -3.19 10.84 9.89
CA TRP A 123 -2.74 9.70 10.70
C TRP A 123 -2.42 8.47 9.82
N PHE A 124 -3.17 8.27 8.74
CA PHE A 124 -2.90 7.21 7.77
C PHE A 124 -1.56 7.40 7.06
N SER A 125 -1.20 8.65 6.73
CA SER A 125 0.10 8.98 6.15
C SER A 125 1.24 8.74 7.16
N PHE A 126 1.06 9.14 8.42
CA PHE A 126 2.03 8.86 9.49
C PHE A 126 2.30 7.37 9.66
N VAL A 127 1.25 6.56 9.84
CA VAL A 127 1.40 5.11 10.04
C VAL A 127 2.08 4.46 8.83
N THR A 128 1.71 4.88 7.61
CA THR A 128 2.37 4.39 6.38
C THR A 128 3.86 4.69 6.40
N LEU A 129 4.25 5.94 6.65
CA LEU A 129 5.66 6.34 6.68
C LEU A 129 6.42 5.66 7.82
N PHE A 130 5.79 5.47 8.98
CA PHE A 130 6.39 4.78 10.10
C PHE A 130 6.72 3.31 9.76
N ILE A 131 5.77 2.59 9.17
CA ILE A 131 5.98 1.20 8.74
C ILE A 131 7.06 1.13 7.65
N THR A 132 7.03 2.04 6.67
CA THR A 132 8.06 2.13 5.63
C THR A 132 9.44 2.40 6.22
N PHE A 133 9.55 3.36 7.14
CA PHE A 133 10.80 3.70 7.81
C PHE A 133 11.34 2.50 8.61
N TYR A 134 10.48 1.82 9.35
CA TYR A 134 10.86 0.61 10.09
C TYR A 134 11.40 -0.48 9.14
N GLY A 135 10.71 -0.75 8.03
CA GLY A 135 11.18 -1.72 7.03
C GLY A 135 12.54 -1.34 6.42
N VAL A 136 12.71 -0.06 6.06
CA VAL A 136 13.98 0.46 5.51
C VAL A 136 15.11 0.38 6.53
N ALA A 137 14.86 0.76 7.78
CA ALA A 137 15.85 0.68 8.84
C ALA A 137 16.30 -0.77 9.08
N LEU A 138 15.36 -1.71 9.11
CA LEU A 138 15.64 -3.13 9.26
C LEU A 138 16.47 -3.68 8.09
N TYR A 139 16.12 -3.29 6.86
CA TYR A 139 16.85 -3.68 5.66
C TYR A 139 18.29 -3.13 5.69
N ILE A 140 18.47 -1.83 5.96
CA ILE A 140 19.79 -1.20 6.02
C ILE A 140 20.64 -1.85 7.11
N TYR A 141 20.07 -2.07 8.30
CA TYR A 141 20.74 -2.75 9.40
C TYR A 141 21.26 -4.12 8.98
N ALA A 142 20.41 -4.92 8.34
CA ALA A 142 20.78 -6.27 7.91
C ALA A 142 21.87 -6.25 6.83
N ILE A 143 21.74 -5.38 5.81
CA ILE A 143 22.74 -5.25 4.74
C ILE A 143 24.08 -4.77 5.28
N TYR A 144 24.08 -3.78 6.18
CA TYR A 144 25.31 -3.30 6.83
C TYR A 144 26.03 -4.43 7.57
N ASN A 145 25.31 -5.22 8.37
CA ASN A 145 25.91 -6.35 9.08
C ASN A 145 26.37 -7.45 8.13
N LEU A 146 25.59 -7.78 7.10
CA LEU A 146 25.98 -8.80 6.12
C LEU A 146 27.27 -8.39 5.40
N VAL A 147 27.36 -7.16 4.89
CA VAL A 147 28.57 -6.68 4.18
C VAL A 147 29.80 -6.66 5.10
N THR A 148 29.63 -6.33 6.39
CA THR A 148 30.75 -6.21 7.34
C THR A 148 31.17 -7.53 7.97
N THR A 149 30.28 -8.51 8.06
CA THR A 149 30.54 -9.76 8.81
C THR A 149 30.43 -11.04 7.99
N MET A 150 29.84 -10.99 6.79
CA MET A 150 29.55 -12.18 5.98
C MET A 150 29.88 -11.98 4.51
N ASP A 151 30.81 -12.77 3.99
CA ASP A 151 31.32 -12.62 2.63
C ASP A 151 30.51 -13.44 1.61
N SER A 152 29.20 -13.19 1.52
CA SER A 152 28.32 -13.87 0.55
C SER A 152 27.94 -12.93 -0.60
N PHE A 153 28.87 -12.77 -1.54
CA PHE A 153 28.67 -11.94 -2.75
C PHE A 153 27.40 -12.31 -3.53
N ASN A 154 27.14 -13.61 -3.71
CA ASN A 154 25.99 -14.11 -4.44
C ASN A 154 24.66 -13.66 -3.80
N TYR A 155 24.58 -13.70 -2.47
CA TYR A 155 23.39 -13.25 -1.76
C TYR A 155 23.20 -11.74 -1.87
N LEU A 156 24.27 -10.96 -1.72
CA LEU A 156 24.21 -9.51 -1.87
C LEU A 156 23.74 -9.10 -3.26
N MET A 157 24.27 -9.73 -4.32
CA MET A 157 23.82 -9.52 -5.69
C MET A 157 22.34 -9.88 -5.88
N PHE A 158 21.90 -11.01 -5.32
CA PHE A 158 20.49 -11.41 -5.36
C PHE A 158 19.58 -10.36 -4.69
N ILE A 159 19.94 -9.89 -3.50
CA ILE A 159 19.16 -8.86 -2.79
C ILE A 159 19.14 -7.53 -3.54
N ILE A 160 20.26 -7.10 -4.12
CA ILE A 160 20.31 -5.88 -4.94
C ILE A 160 19.35 -5.98 -6.12
N ILE A 161 19.39 -7.08 -6.87
CA ILE A 161 18.48 -7.31 -8.01
C ILE A 161 17.03 -7.28 -7.55
N LEU A 162 16.70 -8.00 -6.48
CA LEU A 162 15.34 -8.04 -5.93
C LEU A 162 14.87 -6.65 -5.49
N THR A 163 15.76 -5.87 -4.88
CA THR A 163 15.50 -4.49 -4.44
C THR A 163 15.20 -3.60 -5.64
N LEU A 164 16.04 -3.65 -6.68
CA LEU A 164 15.84 -2.86 -7.90
C LEU A 164 14.51 -3.18 -8.58
N ILE A 165 14.14 -4.46 -8.69
CA ILE A 165 12.84 -4.86 -9.27
C ILE A 165 11.68 -4.33 -8.42
N THR A 166 11.78 -4.46 -7.10
CA THR A 166 10.74 -4.01 -6.15
C THR A 166 10.53 -2.51 -6.22
N PHE A 167 11.61 -1.73 -6.12
CA PHE A 167 11.55 -0.27 -6.20
C PHE A 167 11.14 0.21 -7.58
N GLY A 168 11.67 -0.38 -8.65
CA GLY A 168 11.32 -0.03 -10.03
C GLY A 168 9.83 -0.23 -10.30
N THR A 169 9.27 -1.36 -9.87
CA THR A 169 7.84 -1.68 -10.02
C THR A 169 6.98 -0.75 -9.16
N GLY A 170 7.35 -0.55 -7.89
CA GLY A 170 6.63 0.34 -6.98
C GLY A 170 6.62 1.80 -7.46
N TYR A 171 7.76 2.30 -7.95
CA TYR A 171 7.87 3.64 -8.51
C TYR A 171 7.02 3.79 -9.78
N TRP A 172 7.14 2.82 -10.70
CA TRP A 172 6.33 2.82 -11.92
C TRP A 172 4.83 2.78 -11.62
N TRP A 173 4.39 1.98 -10.65
CA TRP A 173 2.98 1.88 -10.34
C TRP A 173 2.43 3.09 -9.58
N PHE A 174 2.99 3.39 -8.40
CA PHE A 174 2.44 4.37 -7.48
C PHE A 174 2.90 5.80 -7.75
N VAL A 175 4.17 6.02 -8.10
CA VAL A 175 4.71 7.38 -8.28
C VAL A 175 4.34 7.94 -9.66
N LYS A 176 4.39 7.11 -10.71
CA LYS A 176 3.90 7.51 -12.04
C LYS A 176 2.37 7.44 -12.18
N ASN A 177 1.64 7.04 -11.13
CA ASN A 177 0.17 7.05 -11.09
C ASN A 177 -0.49 6.24 -12.22
N ILE A 178 0.15 5.14 -12.62
CA ILE A 178 -0.26 4.33 -13.80
C ILE A 178 -1.60 3.65 -13.54
N GLY A 179 -1.83 3.16 -12.31
CA GLY A 179 -3.08 2.51 -11.92
C GLY A 179 -4.27 3.46 -12.05
N GLU A 180 -4.17 4.66 -11.47
CA GLU A 180 -5.18 5.69 -11.53
C GLU A 180 -5.40 6.20 -12.95
N SER A 181 -4.33 6.35 -13.75
CA SER A 181 -4.45 6.72 -15.17
C SER A 181 -5.25 5.69 -15.98
N ARG A 182 -5.05 4.39 -15.72
CA ARG A 182 -5.80 3.31 -16.38
C ARG A 182 -7.27 3.28 -15.98
N LEU A 183 -7.60 3.68 -14.75
CA LEU A 183 -8.99 3.76 -14.31
C LEU A 183 -9.70 4.95 -14.95
N ARG A 184 -9.04 6.12 -15.00
CA ARG A 184 -9.61 7.32 -15.62
C ARG A 184 -9.96 7.10 -17.10
N SER A 185 -9.10 6.42 -17.87
CA SER A 185 -9.39 6.13 -19.27
C SER A 185 -10.68 5.32 -19.48
N VAL A 186 -11.04 4.45 -18.53
CA VAL A 186 -12.29 3.67 -18.60
C VAL A 186 -13.51 4.49 -18.15
N TYR A 187 -13.32 5.47 -17.26
CA TYR A 187 -14.41 6.33 -16.79
C TYR A 187 -14.75 7.47 -17.76
N ASP A 188 -13.80 7.85 -18.60
CA ASP A 188 -13.94 8.92 -19.59
C ASP A 188 -14.39 8.40 -20.98
N GLU A 189 -14.49 7.08 -21.16
CA GLU A 189 -15.14 6.40 -22.29
C GLU A 189 -16.69 6.49 -22.21
#